data_AF-R5CYI8-F1
#
_entry.id   AF-R5CYI8-F1
#
_cell.length_a   1.000
_cell.length_b   1.000
_cell.length_c   1.000
_cell.angle_alpha   90.00
_cell.angle_beta   90.00
_cell.angle_gamma   90.00
#
_symmetry.space_group_name_H-M   'P 1'
#
loop_
_entity.id
_entity.type
_entity.pdbx_description
1 polymer ?
#
loop_
_entity_poly.entity_id
_entity_poly.type
_entity_poly.pdbx_seq_one_letter_code
_entity_poly.pdbx_strand_id
1 'polypeptide(L)' 'MDDDVRKLPLAIEISQHTVGIAKQNIAFSLTVKFVIMLLGALGIAGMWLAVFADVGVLILAVLNATRTLRINEE' A
#
# COMPACT_ATOMS: atom_id res chain seq x y z
N MET A 1 13.58 26.65 -3.09
CA MET A 1 14.33 25.92 -2.05
C MET A 1 14.06 26.70 -0.79
N ASP A 2 13.13 26.19 0.00
CA ASP A 2 12.62 26.90 1.18
C ASP A 2 13.22 26.15 2.37
N ASP A 3 14.45 26.53 2.72
CA ASP A 3 15.33 25.84 3.68
C ASP A 3 14.98 26.21 5.13
N ASP A 4 13.69 26.36 5.44
CA ASP A 4 13.24 26.66 6.79
C ASP A 4 13.19 25.36 7.61
N VAL A 5 14.22 25.16 8.43
CA VAL A 5 14.36 24.04 9.36
C VAL A 5 13.19 23.86 10.33
N ARG A 6 12.31 24.86 10.45
CA ARG A 6 11.06 24.78 11.23
C ARG A 6 10.00 23.86 10.61
N LYS A 7 10.10 23.53 9.32
CA LYS A 7 9.18 22.61 8.61
C LYS A 7 9.63 21.13 8.66
N LEU A 8 10.84 20.85 9.16
CA LEU A 8 11.36 19.49 9.34
C LEU A 8 10.48 18.60 10.23
N PRO A 9 9.97 19.07 11.39
CA PRO A 9 9.12 18.24 12.26
C PRO A 9 7.83 17.79 11.56
N LEU A 10 7.18 18.71 10.84
CA LEU A 10 5.97 18.43 10.06
C LEU A 10 6.25 17.41 8.94
N ALA A 11 7.36 17.57 8.21
CA ALA A 11 7.76 16.63 7.17
C ALA A 11 8.05 15.22 7.71
N ILE A 12 8.64 15.11 8.91
CA ILE A 12 8.89 13.83 9.58
C ILE A 12 7.57 13.16 9.99
N GLU A 13 6.63 13.92 10.55
CA GLU A 13 5.32 13.40 10.94
C GLU A 13 4.53 12.86 9.74
N ILE A 14 4.49 13.61 8.64
CA ILE A 14 3.89 13.21 7.37
C ILE A 14 4.54 11.92 6.83
N SER A 15 5.87 11.84 6.89
CA SER A 15 6.62 10.67 6.45
C SER A 15 6.29 9.42 7.28
N GLN A 16 6.19 9.54 8.60
CA GLN A 16 5.84 8.42 9.48
C GLN A 16 4.42 7.89 9.21
N HIS A 17 3.45 8.78 8.99
CA HIS A 17 2.10 8.39 8.57
C HIS A 17 2.10 7.66 7.23
N THR A 18 2.87 8.17 6.27
CA THR A 18 3.01 7.54 4.94
C THR A 18 3.62 6.14 5.03
N VAL A 19 4.68 5.97 5.84
CA VAL A 19 5.33 4.68 6.05
C VAL A 19 4.39 3.69 6.74
N GLY A 20 3.56 4.14 7.69
CA GLY A 20 2.54 3.31 8.33
C GLY A 20 1.56 2.71 7.33
N ILE A 21 1.05 3.52 6.40
CA ILE A 21 0.12 3.10 5.34
C ILE A 21 0.83 2.20 4.32
N ALA A 22 2.08 2.50 3.96
CA ALA A 22 2.88 1.64 3.09
C ALA A 22 3.06 0.23 3.67
N LYS A 23 3.33 0.13 4.98
CA LYS A 23 3.41 -1.17 5.67
C LYS A 23 2.10 -1.95 5.62
N GLN A 24 0.95 -1.28 5.74
CA GLN A 24 -0.37 -1.92 5.59
C GLN A 24 -0.59 -2.44 4.17
N ASN A 25 -0.24 -1.65 3.14
CA ASN A 25 -0.34 -2.06 1.74
C ASN A 25 0.57 -3.27 1.43
N ILE A 26 1.79 -3.26 1.94
CA ILE A 26 2.74 -4.37 1.80
C ILE A 26 2.15 -5.63 2.44
N ALA A 27 1.68 -5.53 3.69
CA ALA A 27 1.07 -6.66 4.39
C ALA A 27 -0.15 -7.22 3.63
N PHE A 28 -1.01 -6.36 3.10
CA PHE A 28 -2.17 -6.75 2.30
C PHE A 28 -1.75 -7.47 1.00
N SER A 29 -0.80 -6.90 0.26
CA SER A 29 -0.29 -7.49 -0.98
C SER A 29 0.34 -8.86 -0.75
N LEU A 30 1.17 -8.99 0.29
CA LEU A 30 1.76 -10.28 0.68
C LEU A 30 0.69 -11.32 1.03
N THR A 31 -0.33 -10.93 1.78
CA THR A 31 -1.42 -11.84 2.17
C THR A 31 -2.11 -12.41 0.92
N VAL A 32 -2.49 -11.55 -0.02
CA VAL A 32 -3.15 -11.98 -1.26
C VAL A 32 -2.23 -12.86 -2.10
N LYS A 33 -0.94 -12.50 -2.21
CA LYS A 33 0.07 -13.30 -2.92
C LYS A 33 0.15 -14.72 -2.35
N PHE A 34 0.22 -14.85 -1.02
CA PHE A 34 0.29 -16.14 -0.34
C PHE A 34 -0.98 -16.97 -0.53
N VAL A 35 -2.16 -16.34 -0.44
CA VAL A 35 -3.45 -17.02 -0.64
C VAL A 35 -3.54 -17.61 -2.05
N ILE A 36 -3.17 -16.84 -3.07
CA ILE A 36 -3.20 -17.30 -4.47
C ILE A 36 -2.15 -18.37 -4.73
N MET A 37 -0.96 -18.22 -4.15
CA MET A 37 0.09 -19.22 -4.28
C MET A 37 -0.35 -20.58 -3.70
N LEU A 38 -1.02 -20.57 -2.54
CA LEU A 38 -1.60 -21.79 -1.94
C LEU A 38 -2.74 -22.35 -2.79
N LEU A 39 -3.67 -21.52 -3.26
CA LEU A 39 -4.77 -21.95 -4.12
C LEU A 39 -4.28 -22.50 -5.48
N GLY A 40 -3.20 -21.93 -6.01
CA GLY A 40 -2.53 -22.39 -7.23
C GLY A 40 -1.82 -23.72 -7.01
N ALA A 41 -1.16 -23.90 -5.87
CA ALA A 41 -0.56 -25.18 -5.49
C ALA A 41 -1.60 -26.30 -5.32
N LEU A 42 -2.82 -25.97 -4.89
CA LEU A 42 -3.96 -26.88 -4.83
C LEU A 42 -4.64 -27.12 -6.19
N GLY A 43 -4.21 -26.43 -7.26
CA GLY A 43 -4.75 -26.57 -8.62
C GLY A 43 -6.10 -25.88 -8.84
N ILE A 44 -6.57 -25.06 -7.89
CA ILE A 44 -7.89 -24.41 -7.94
C ILE A 44 -7.79 -23.03 -8.60
N ALA A 45 -6.65 -22.34 -8.44
CA ALA A 45 -6.43 -21.01 -9.02
C ALA A 45 -5.73 -21.09 -10.38
N GLY A 46 -6.43 -20.72 -11.45
CA GLY A 46 -5.85 -20.50 -12.76
C GLY A 46 -5.09 -19.17 -12.86
N MET A 47 -4.25 -19.01 -13.89
CA MET A 47 -3.47 -17.79 -14.13
C MET A 47 -4.34 -16.52 -14.21
N TRP A 48 -5.56 -16.63 -14.73
CA TRP A 48 -6.48 -15.50 -14.85
C TRP A 48 -6.89 -14.92 -13.48
N LEU A 49 -7.18 -15.78 -12.50
CA LEU A 49 -7.48 -15.36 -11.12
C LEU A 49 -6.27 -14.70 -10.45
N ALA A 50 -5.07 -15.21 -10.70
CA ALA A 50 -3.84 -14.65 -10.18
C ALA A 50 -3.59 -13.23 -10.70
N VAL A 51 -3.77 -13.01 -12.00
CA VAL A 51 -3.64 -11.69 -12.62
C VAL A 51 -4.68 -10.72 -12.09
N PHE A 52 -5.95 -11.15 -11.99
CA PHE A 52 -7.02 -10.30 -11.46
C PHE A 52 -6.72 -9.82 -10.05
N ALA A 53 -6.24 -10.72 -9.19
CA ALA A 53 -5.98 -10.37 -7.81
C ALA A 53 -4.72 -9.49 -7.65
N ASP A 54 -3.65 -9.69 -8.43
CA ASP A 54 -2.50 -8.77 -8.42
C ASP A 54 -2.91 -7.35 -8.86
N VAL A 55 -3.76 -7.23 -9.88
CA VAL A 55 -4.30 -5.93 -10.35
C VAL A 55 -5.29 -5.33 -9.32
N GLY A 56 -6.12 -6.15 -8.69
CA GLY A 56 -7.03 -5.70 -7.62
C GLY A 56 -6.27 -5.17 -6.41
N VAL A 57 -5.22 -5.88 -5.99
CA VAL A 57 -4.31 -5.45 -4.91
C VAL A 57 -3.62 -4.13 -5.27
N LEU A 58 -3.16 -3.96 -6.51
CA LEU A 58 -2.60 -2.70 -6.99
C LEU A 58 -3.59 -1.55 -6.81
N ILE A 59 -4.83 -1.71 -7.29
CA ILE A 59 -5.86 -0.67 -7.20
C ILE A 59 -6.16 -0.33 -5.74
N LEU A 60 -6.29 -1.34 -4.87
CA LEU A 60 -6.54 -1.14 -3.44
C LEU A 60 -5.36 -0.42 -2.76
N ALA A 61 -4.12 -0.78 -3.09
CA ALA A 61 -2.94 -0.12 -2.57
C ALA A 61 -2.88 1.35 -2.99
N VAL A 62 -3.23 1.67 -4.25
CA VAL A 62 -3.29 3.04 -4.76
C VAL A 62 -4.38 3.84 -4.05
N LEU A 63 -5.58 3.28 -3.88
CA LEU A 63 -6.67 3.94 -3.13
C LEU A 63 -6.31 4.18 -1.67
N ASN A 64 -5.59 3.26 -1.03
CA ASN A 64 -5.13 3.46 0.34
C ASN A 64 -4.00 4.50 0.41
N ALA A 65 -3.14 4.58 -0.61
CA ALA A 65 -2.09 5.59 -0.70
C ALA A 65 -2.63 7.00 -0.96
N THR A 66 -3.72 7.17 -1.72
CA THR A 66 -4.36 8.48 -1.90
C THR A 66 -5.02 8.99 -0.63
N ARG A 67 -5.38 8.11 0.32
CA ARG A 67 -5.82 8.52 1.66
C ARG A 67 -4.73 9.29 2.41
N THR A 68 -3.47 8.96 2.17
CA THR A 68 -2.30 9.65 2.73
C THR A 68 -2.16 11.08 2.20
N LEU A 69 -2.72 11.43 1.04
CA LEU A 69 -2.67 12.81 0.52
C LEU A 69 -3.64 13.77 1.24
N ARG A 70 -4.56 13.27 2.08
CA ARG A 70 -5.50 14.09 2.86
C ARG A 70 -4.99 14.37 4.27
N ILE A 71 -3.70 14.67 4.40
CA ILE A 71 -3.16 15.22 5.65
C ILE A 71 -3.64 16.66 5.70
N ASN A 72 -4.68 16.90 6.50
CA ASN A 72 -5.18 18.24 6.76
C ASN A 72 -4.05 18.98 7.49
N GLU A 73 -3.53 20.04 6.87
CA GLU A 73 -2.89 21.12 7.60
C GLU A 73 -3.99 21.78 8.46
N GLU A 74 -4.00 21.49 9.76
CA GLU A 74 -4.50 22.44 10.77
C GLU A 74 -3.31 23.20 11.36
#